data_AF-A0A534PM14-F1
#
_entry.id   AF-A0A534PM14-F1
#
_cell.length_a   1.000
_cell.length_b   1.000
_cell.length_c   1.000
_cell.angle_alpha   90.00
_cell.angle_beta   90.00
_cell.angle_gamma   90.00
#
_symmetry.space_group_name_H-M   'P 1'
#
loop_
_entity.id
_entity.type
_entity.pdbx_description
1 polymer ?
#
loop_
_entity_poly.entity_id
_entity_poly.type
_entity_poly.pdbx_seq_one_letter_code
_entity_poly.pdbx_strand_id
1 'polypeptide(L)'
;MDITRRVEIARELLRLVGEKTTTLAEAPIEIDAARYVDTERFERERRVLFLERPQVVGLSGDLPEPGSWASHEVAGVPVLLVRSTDGVFRALLLQAPEESKDAPENRDRESGCRPHRETDSARVEGAKGG
;
A
#
# COMPACT_ATOMS: atom_id res chain seq x y z
N MET A 1 -28.43 5.33 6.30
CA MET A 1 -28.86 5.69 4.92
C MET A 1 -30.14 4.92 4.60
N ASP A 2 -31.25 5.62 4.33
CA ASP A 2 -32.57 5.01 4.09
C ASP A 2 -32.62 4.22 2.76
N ILE A 3 -33.56 3.28 2.64
CA ILE A 3 -33.78 2.47 1.44
C ILE A 3 -34.19 3.31 0.23
N THR A 4 -35.02 4.34 0.43
CA THR A 4 -35.49 5.23 -0.64
C THR A 4 -34.31 5.89 -1.35
N ARG A 5 -33.38 6.46 -0.58
CA ARG A 5 -32.19 7.11 -1.10
C ARG A 5 -31.25 6.15 -1.84
N ARG A 6 -31.12 4.91 -1.36
CA ARG A 6 -30.32 3.86 -2.04
C ARG A 6 -30.90 3.50 -3.39
N VAL A 7 -32.23 3.36 -3.47
CA VAL A 7 -32.92 3.02 -4.73
C VAL A 7 -32.80 4.17 -5.74
N GLU A 8 -32.90 5.42 -5.30
CA GLU A 8 -32.67 6.60 -6.17
C GLU A 8 -31.26 6.62 -6.75
N ILE A 9 -30.24 6.49 -5.91
CA ILE A 9 -28.83 6.49 -6.36
C ILE A 9 -28.57 5.32 -7.30
N ALA A 10 -29.06 4.12 -6.97
CA ALA A 10 -28.88 2.94 -7.82
C ALA A 10 -29.51 3.12 -9.21
N ARG A 11 -30.71 3.70 -9.28
CA ARG A 11 -31.36 4.00 -10.56
C ARG A 11 -30.57 5.01 -11.39
N GLU A 12 -30.05 6.06 -10.75
CA GLU A 12 -29.23 7.06 -11.44
C GLU A 12 -27.91 6.48 -11.95
N LEU A 13 -27.23 5.66 -11.16
CA LEU A 13 -26.02 4.95 -11.60
C LEU A 13 -26.30 4.03 -12.80
N LEU A 14 -27.39 3.27 -12.77
CA LEU A 14 -27.78 2.40 -13.88
C LEU A 14 -28.08 3.20 -15.16
N ARG A 15 -28.74 4.36 -15.02
CA ARG A 15 -29.00 5.28 -16.13
C ARG A 15 -27.69 5.77 -16.77
N LEU A 16 -26.74 6.26 -15.95
CA LEU A 16 -25.43 6.74 -16.41
C LEU A 16 -24.64 5.64 -17.14
N VAL A 17 -24.64 4.41 -16.61
CA VAL A 17 -23.99 3.25 -17.25
C VAL A 17 -24.63 2.93 -18.60
N GLY A 18 -25.97 2.93 -18.67
CA GLY A 18 -26.71 2.66 -19.92
C GLY A 18 -26.41 3.69 -21.01
N GLU A 19 -26.28 4.96 -20.62
CA GLU A 19 -25.94 6.08 -21.52
C GLU A 19 -24.44 6.21 -21.79
N LYS A 20 -23.60 5.39 -21.14
CA LYS A 20 -22.12 5.46 -21.20
C LYS A 20 -21.58 6.86 -20.88
N THR A 21 -22.17 7.50 -19.89
CA THR A 21 -21.80 8.84 -19.44
C THR A 21 -21.55 8.84 -17.93
N THR A 22 -21.13 9.99 -17.40
CA THR A 22 -20.93 10.21 -15.97
C THR A 22 -21.44 11.59 -15.57
N THR A 23 -21.54 11.87 -14.28
CA THR A 23 -21.80 13.22 -13.79
C THR A 23 -20.61 14.12 -14.11
N LEU A 24 -20.86 15.20 -14.83
CA LEU A 24 -19.88 16.24 -15.11
C LEU A 24 -20.12 17.43 -14.19
N ALA A 25 -19.05 18.14 -13.83
CA ALA A 25 -19.17 19.46 -13.24
C ALA A 25 -19.73 20.45 -14.28
N GLU A 26 -20.31 21.56 -13.81
CA GLU A 26 -20.87 22.61 -14.68
C GLU A 26 -19.83 23.19 -15.65
N ALA A 27 -18.57 23.26 -15.22
CA ALA A 27 -17.45 23.69 -16.04
C ALA A 27 -16.14 23.01 -15.60
N PRO A 28 -15.13 22.94 -16.49
CA PRO A 28 -13.76 22.58 -16.11
C PRO A 28 -13.19 23.60 -15.11
N ILE A 29 -12.30 23.12 -14.26
CA ILE A 29 -11.46 23.98 -13.42
C ILE A 29 -10.04 24.01 -13.97
N GLU A 30 -9.44 25.19 -13.99
CA GLU A 30 -8.01 25.33 -14.30
C GLU A 30 -7.19 25.03 -13.05
N ILE A 31 -6.18 24.16 -13.21
CA ILE A 31 -5.24 23.81 -12.16
C ILE A 31 -3.84 24.15 -12.67
N ASP A 32 -3.09 24.90 -11.86
CA ASP A 32 -1.70 25.25 -12.17
C ASP A 32 -0.85 23.99 -12.36
N ALA A 33 -0.15 23.91 -13.50
CA ALA A 33 0.74 22.79 -13.81
C ALA A 33 1.87 22.65 -12.77
N ALA A 34 2.28 23.76 -12.14
CA ALA A 34 3.29 23.75 -11.08
C ALA A 34 2.93 22.80 -9.93
N ARG A 35 1.64 22.52 -9.68
CA ARG A 35 1.21 21.55 -8.66
C ARG A 35 1.77 20.14 -8.88
N TYR A 36 2.14 19.80 -10.11
CA TYR A 36 2.62 18.47 -10.49
C TYR A 36 4.11 18.42 -10.81
N VAL A 37 4.76 19.58 -11.05
CA VAL A 37 6.17 19.64 -11.51
C VAL A 37 7.09 20.41 -10.56
N ASP A 38 6.55 21.18 -9.62
CA ASP A 38 7.35 21.93 -8.66
C ASP A 38 8.03 20.98 -7.65
N THR A 39 9.35 20.95 -7.69
CA THR A 39 10.18 20.09 -6.83
C THR A 39 10.13 20.53 -5.37
N GLU A 40 10.13 21.83 -5.07
CA GLU A 40 10.08 22.31 -3.68
C GLU A 40 8.75 21.96 -3.01
N ARG A 41 7.67 22.07 -3.78
CA ARG A 41 6.34 21.63 -3.35
C ARG A 41 6.33 20.13 -3.10
N PHE A 42 6.86 19.33 -4.02
CA PHE A 42 6.96 17.88 -3.87
C PHE A 42 7.71 17.48 -2.59
N GLU A 43 8.88 18.07 -2.34
CA GLU A 43 9.68 17.80 -1.13
C GLU A 43 8.91 18.13 0.17
N ARG A 44 8.13 19.21 0.15
CA ARG A 44 7.30 19.62 1.28
C ARG A 44 6.13 18.67 1.50
N GLU A 45 5.42 18.31 0.43
CA GLU A 45 4.32 17.35 0.50
C GLU A 45 4.81 15.97 0.93
N ARG A 46 5.93 15.48 0.39
CA ARG A 46 6.57 14.22 0.76
C ARG A 46 6.82 14.16 2.28
N ARG A 47 7.35 15.23 2.85
CA ARG A 47 7.60 15.32 4.30
C ARG A 47 6.30 15.37 5.11
N VAL A 48 5.46 16.38 4.87
CA VAL A 48 4.34 16.73 5.76
C VAL A 48 3.14 15.82 5.59
N LEU A 49 2.90 15.31 4.38
CA LEU A 49 1.73 14.47 4.09
C LEU A 49 2.03 12.98 4.19
N PHE A 50 3.26 12.56 3.88
CA PHE A 50 3.59 11.13 3.78
C PHE A 50 4.53 10.64 4.88
N LEU A 51 5.59 11.37 5.23
CA LEU A 51 6.54 10.91 6.24
C LEU A 51 6.13 11.27 7.67
N GLU A 52 5.41 12.37 7.87
CA GLU A 52 4.94 12.82 9.20
C GLU A 52 3.54 12.32 9.58
N ARG A 53 2.94 11.43 8.76
CA ARG A 53 1.59 10.88 8.99
C ARG A 53 1.56 9.37 8.81
N PRO A 54 0.69 8.65 9.53
CA PRO A 54 0.49 7.21 9.32
C PRO A 54 0.13 6.90 7.86
N GLN A 55 0.83 5.94 7.27
CA GLN A 55 0.59 5.46 5.90
C GLN A 55 -0.04 4.07 5.93
N VAL A 56 -0.98 3.83 5.01
CA VAL A 56 -1.49 2.48 4.76
C VAL A 56 -0.47 1.76 3.89
N VAL A 57 0.21 0.78 4.48
CA VAL A 57 1.31 0.05 3.82
C VAL A 57 0.92 -1.34 3.33
N GLY A 58 -0.28 -1.81 3.69
CA GLY A 58 -0.80 -3.12 3.32
C GLY A 58 -2.03 -3.50 4.13
N LEU A 59 -2.65 -4.60 3.76
CA LEU A 59 -3.76 -5.26 4.45
C LEU A 59 -3.23 -6.36 5.35
N SER A 60 -4.00 -6.72 6.38
CA SER A 60 -3.63 -7.82 7.28
C SER A 60 -3.50 -9.17 6.55
N GLY A 61 -4.21 -9.33 5.43
CA GLY A 61 -4.16 -10.54 4.59
C GLY A 61 -2.97 -10.59 3.63
N ASP A 62 -2.22 -9.49 3.46
CA ASP A 62 -1.04 -9.49 2.59
C ASP A 62 0.11 -10.30 3.22
N LEU A 63 0.15 -10.34 4.56
CA LEU A 63 1.06 -11.16 5.36
C LEU A 63 0.22 -12.12 6.22
N PRO A 64 -0.25 -13.27 5.68
CA PRO A 64 -1.20 -14.13 6.38
C PRO A 64 -0.55 -14.93 7.52
N GLU A 65 0.65 -15.45 7.30
CA GLU A 65 1.31 -16.40 8.20
C GLU A 65 2.45 -15.76 9.01
N PRO A 66 2.71 -16.21 10.26
CA PRO A 66 3.93 -15.84 10.96
C PRO A 66 5.19 -16.20 10.15
N GLY A 67 6.10 -15.25 9.99
CA GLY A 67 7.29 -15.37 9.15
C GLY A 67 7.15 -14.77 7.75
N SER A 68 5.93 -14.45 7.30
CA SER A 68 5.73 -13.77 6.01
C SER A 68 6.23 -12.33 6.05
N TRP A 69 6.79 -11.87 4.93
CA TRP A 69 7.32 -10.52 4.81
C TRP A 69 7.12 -9.95 3.40
N ALA A 70 7.09 -8.62 3.30
CA ALA A 70 7.02 -7.89 2.04
C ALA A 70 7.89 -6.63 2.13
N SER A 71 8.54 -6.25 1.03
CA SER A 71 9.25 -4.99 0.90
C SER A 71 8.37 -3.97 0.18
N HIS A 72 8.35 -2.74 0.68
CA HIS A 72 7.66 -1.62 0.06
C HIS A 72 8.55 -0.39 0.06
N GLU A 73 8.24 0.56 -0.81
CA GLU A 73 8.77 1.91 -0.74
C GLU A 73 7.63 2.86 -0.35
N VAL A 74 7.83 3.61 0.73
CA VAL A 74 6.87 4.61 1.21
C VAL A 74 7.52 5.98 1.08
N ALA A 75 7.06 6.75 0.10
CA ALA A 75 7.54 8.12 -0.13
C ALA A 75 9.08 8.22 -0.26
N GLY A 76 9.70 7.31 -1.02
CA GLY A 76 11.15 7.25 -1.20
C GLY A 76 11.90 6.51 -0.10
N VAL A 77 11.20 5.98 0.92
CA VAL A 77 11.83 5.27 2.04
C VAL A 77 11.53 3.77 1.93
N PRO A 78 12.55 2.91 1.77
CA PRO A 78 12.33 1.47 1.74
C PRO A 78 11.99 0.95 3.14
N VAL A 79 10.89 0.20 3.22
CA VAL A 79 10.37 -0.40 4.44
C VAL A 79 10.17 -1.89 4.26
N LEU A 80 10.54 -2.67 5.28
CA LEU A 80 10.27 -4.09 5.36
C LEU A 80 9.07 -4.30 6.29
N LEU A 81 8.03 -4.92 5.76
CA LEU A 81 6.86 -5.35 6.51
C LEU A 81 7.05 -6.82 6.87
N VAL A 82 6.84 -7.16 8.14
CA VAL A 82 7.02 -8.54 8.62
C VAL A 82 5.88 -8.88 9.56
N ARG A 83 5.26 -10.05 9.36
CA ARG A 83 4.54 -10.71 10.44
C ARG A 83 5.55 -11.56 11.19
N SER A 84 5.95 -11.11 12.38
CA SER A 84 6.92 -11.82 13.20
C SER A 84 6.42 -13.21 13.59
N THR A 85 7.32 -14.09 14.03
CA THR A 85 6.96 -15.47 14.44
C THR A 85 6.01 -15.51 15.64
N ASP A 86 5.93 -14.42 16.41
CA ASP A 86 4.94 -14.17 17.48
C ASP A 86 3.55 -13.73 16.94
N GLY A 87 3.39 -13.62 15.62
CA GLY A 87 2.18 -13.18 14.93
C GLY A 87 2.01 -11.66 14.86
N VAL A 88 2.91 -10.87 15.46
CA VAL A 88 2.83 -9.41 15.52
C VAL A 88 3.34 -8.79 14.22
N PHE A 89 2.56 -7.87 13.65
CA PHE A 89 2.97 -7.09 12.49
C PHE A 89 3.96 -6.00 12.89
N ARG A 90 5.05 -5.86 12.13
CA ARG A 90 6.09 -4.85 12.33
C ARG A 90 6.47 -4.25 10.97
N ALA A 91 6.82 -2.96 10.99
CA ALA A 91 7.43 -2.27 9.88
C ALA A 91 8.80 -1.77 10.31
N LEU A 92 9.83 -2.10 9.53
CA LEU A 92 11.23 -1.76 9.81
C LEU A 92 11.78 -0.92 8.67
N LEU A 93 12.59 0.09 9.01
CA LEU A 93 13.33 0.86 8.01
C LEU A 93 14.46 0.01 7.46
N LEU A 94 14.54 -0.10 6.14
CA LEU A 94 15.69 -0.71 5.47
C LEU A 94 16.74 0.36 5.21
N GLN A 95 17.98 0.12 5.65
CA GLN A 95 19.11 0.84 5.08
C GLN A 95 19.51 0.13 3.79
N ALA A 96 18.90 0.53 2.68
CA ALA A 96 19.33 0.10 1.37
C ALA A 96 20.25 1.17 0.76
N PRO A 97 21.34 0.78 0.06
CA PRO A 97 22.06 1.72 -0.80
C PRO A 97 21.11 2.25 -1.89
N GLU A 98 21.38 3.47 -2.36
CA GLU A 98 20.55 4.35 -3.20
C GLU A 98 20.02 3.74 -4.52
N GLU A 99 20.43 2.51 -4.87
CA GLU A 99 20.19 1.89 -6.19
C GLU A 99 19.37 0.57 -6.19
N SER A 100 18.90 0.04 -5.06
CA SER A 100 18.08 -1.18 -5.09
C SER A 100 16.60 -0.89 -5.36
N LYS A 101 16.26 -0.44 -6.57
CA LYS A 101 14.87 -0.43 -7.07
C LYS A 101 14.27 -1.84 -7.17
N ASP A 102 15.11 -2.87 -7.12
CA ASP A 102 14.75 -4.28 -7.23
C ASP A 102 15.10 -5.02 -5.93
N ALA A 103 14.41 -4.72 -4.83
CA ALA A 103 14.40 -5.64 -3.71
C ALA A 103 13.60 -6.89 -4.14
N PRO A 104 14.09 -8.12 -3.87
CA PRO A 104 13.31 -9.31 -4.18
C PRO A 104 11.96 -9.22 -3.46
N GLU A 105 10.89 -9.10 -4.24
CA GLU A 105 9.53 -9.18 -3.74
C GLU A 105 9.32 -10.64 -3.31
N ASN A 106 9.36 -10.93 -2.01
CA ASN A 106 8.95 -12.24 -1.54
C ASN A 106 7.43 -12.35 -1.69
N ARG A 107 7.01 -12.76 -2.89
CA ARG A 107 5.65 -13.27 -3.10
C ARG A 107 5.64 -14.70 -2.61
N ASP A 108 5.38 -14.89 -1.32
CA ASP A 108 4.74 -16.09 -0.81
C ASP A 108 3.29 -16.14 -1.35
N ARG A 109 3.14 -16.19 -2.68
CA ARG A 109 1.86 -16.41 -3.37
C ARG A 109 1.58 -17.90 -3.38
N GLU A 110 1.01 -18.40 -2.29
CA GLU A 110 0.09 -19.55 -2.37
C GLU A 110 -1.36 -19.03 -2.49
N SER A 111 -1.65 -18.33 -3.59
CA SER A 111 -3.03 -18.10 -4.02
C SER A 111 -3.53 -19.36 -4.75
N GLY A 112 -4.07 -20.32 -4.00
CA GLY A 112 -5.03 -21.31 -4.51
C GLY A 112 -4.49 -22.47 -5.35
N CYS A 113 -3.72 -23.39 -4.73
CA CYS A 113 -3.82 -24.85 -4.90
C CYS A 113 -2.73 -25.53 -4.05
N ARG A 114 -3.16 -26.25 -2.99
CA ARG A 114 -2.46 -27.11 -2.01
C ARG A 114 -0.91 -27.15 -1.98
N PRO A 115 -0.27 -27.06 -0.78
CA PRO A 115 1.17 -27.05 -0.66
C PRO A 115 1.79 -28.45 -0.78
N HIS A 116 2.88 -28.57 -1.55
CA HIS A 116 3.97 -29.48 -1.21
C HIS A 116 5.09 -28.68 -0.54
N ARG A 117 5.04 -28.74 0.79
CA ARG A 117 6.06 -28.47 1.81
C ARG A 117 7.49 -28.28 1.28
N GLU A 118 8.04 -27.07 1.44
CA GLU A 118 9.46 -26.87 1.70
C GLU A 118 9.64 -25.66 2.62
N THR A 119 10.23 -25.91 3.79
CA THR A 119 10.53 -24.95 4.83
C THR A 119 11.91 -24.38 4.60
N ASP A 120 12.05 -23.06 4.44
CA ASP A 120 13.34 -22.40 4.59
C ASP A 120 13.32 -21.48 5.81
N SER A 121 13.95 -21.97 6.87
CA SER A 121 14.04 -21.29 8.16
C SER A 121 15.07 -20.17 8.09
N ALA A 122 14.61 -18.93 7.87
CA ALA A 122 15.42 -17.74 8.13
C ALA A 122 15.63 -17.59 9.65
N ARG A 123 16.77 -18.10 10.12
CA ARG A 123 17.24 -18.01 11.49
C ARG A 123 17.67 -16.58 11.78
N VAL A 124 16.82 -15.79 12.43
CA VAL A 124 17.25 -14.55 13.10
C VAL A 124 17.86 -14.94 14.44
N GLU A 125 19.18 -15.10 14.49
CA GLU A 125 19.88 -15.30 15.76
C GLU A 125 19.81 -14.03 16.62
N GLY A 126 19.28 -14.20 17.83
CA GLY A 126 19.22 -13.15 18.83
C GLY A 126 20.62 -12.75 19.30
N ALA A 127 20.92 -11.45 19.20
CA ALA A 127 22.05 -10.85 19.88
C ALA A 127 21.79 -10.85 21.40
N LYS A 128 22.49 -11.74 22.12
CA LYS A 128 22.81 -11.58 23.55
C LYS A 128 24.29 -11.17 23.66
N GLY A 129 24.54 -10.10 24.42
CA GLY A 129 25.86 -9.70 24.91
C GLY A 129 25.85 -8.20 25.24
N GLY A 130 26.14 -7.75 26.45
CA GLY A 130 26.57 -8.41 27.69
C GLY A 130 26.38 -7.48 28.87
#